data_AF-A0A4V1E1E5-F1
#
_entry.id   AF-A0A4V1E1E5-F1
#
_cell.length_a   1.000
_cell.length_b   1.000
_cell.length_c   1.000
_cell.angle_alpha   90.00
_cell.angle_beta   90.00
_cell.angle_gamma   90.00
#
_symmetry.space_group_name_H-M   'P 1'
#
loop_
_entity.id
_entity.type
_entity.pdbx_description
1 polymer ?
#
loop_
_entity_poly.entity_id
_entity_poly.type
_entity_poly.pdbx_seq_one_letter_code
_entity_poly.pdbx_strand_id
1 'polypeptide(L)'
;MQVDSLVAQIEMVKAGMGLAILPKASISTLISSGHLTEINVQKKTCSVIYRIYGRQSELSSSLKGIVDVIKDICNFEKHGQYIAERKPLSKKIVTSAAS
;
A
#
# COMPACT_ATOMS: atom_id res chain seq x y z
N MET A 1 -17.76 -0.72 13.38
CA MET A 1 -17.80 -1.58 12.18
C MET A 1 -16.52 -1.33 11.41
N GLN A 2 -15.76 -2.38 11.08
CA GLN A 2 -14.53 -2.25 10.28
C GLN A 2 -14.89 -2.45 8.80
N VAL A 3 -14.42 -1.54 7.95
CA VAL A 3 -14.68 -1.56 6.50
C VAL A 3 -13.34 -1.66 5.80
N ASP A 4 -13.10 -2.73 5.04
CA ASP A 4 -11.79 -3.02 4.45
C ASP A 4 -11.63 -2.53 3.00
N SER A 5 -12.67 -1.92 2.42
CA SER A 5 -12.63 -1.35 1.06
C SER A 5 -12.38 0.15 1.09
N LEU A 6 -11.37 0.62 0.35
CA LEU A 6 -11.07 2.05 0.19
C LEU A 6 -12.28 2.83 -0.33
N VAL A 7 -12.98 2.27 -1.32
CA VAL A 7 -14.17 2.91 -1.91
C VAL A 7 -15.28 3.03 -0.87
N ALA A 8 -15.52 1.97 -0.10
CA ALA A 8 -16.55 1.99 0.93
C ALA A 8 -16.21 2.96 2.07
N GLN A 9 -14.93 3.07 2.45
CA GLN A 9 -14.47 4.07 3.42
C GLN A 9 -14.70 5.49 2.89
N ILE A 10 -14.39 5.77 1.63
CA ILE A 10 -14.61 7.09 1.00
C ILE A 10 -16.10 7.45 1.01
N GLU A 11 -16.99 6.55 0.57
CA GLU A 11 -18.42 6.83 0.53
C GLU A 11 -19.04 6.97 1.93
N MET A 12 -18.58 6.19 2.91
CA MET A 12 -18.96 6.36 4.31
C MET A 12 -18.65 7.77 4.83
N VAL A 13 -17.44 8.27 4.57
CA VAL A 13 -17.03 9.60 5.04
C VAL A 13 -17.79 10.70 4.29
N LYS A 14 -17.95 10.58 2.97
CA LYS A 14 -18.75 11.52 2.16
C LYS A 14 -20.20 11.60 2.64
N ALA A 15 -20.78 10.49 3.08
CA ALA A 15 -22.12 10.42 3.63
C ALA A 15 -22.23 10.93 5.08
N GLY A 16 -21.13 11.36 5.70
CA GLY A 16 -21.12 11.83 7.09
C GLY A 16 -21.28 10.70 8.13
N MET A 17 -21.07 9.44 7.72
CA MET A 17 -21.27 8.27 8.59
C MET A 17 -20.02 7.89 9.41
N GLY A 18 -18.94 8.69 9.36
CA GLY A 18 -17.76 8.47 10.17
C GLY A 18 -16.51 9.19 9.66
N LEU A 19 -15.36 8.77 10.18
CA LEU A 19 -14.03 9.24 9.81
C LEU A 19 -13.19 8.07 9.26
N ALA A 20 -12.29 8.36 8.31
CA ALA A 20 -11.36 7.36 7.77
C ALA A 20 -9.98 7.99 7.54
N ILE A 21 -8.93 7.15 7.64
CA ILE A 21 -7.57 7.50 7.26
C ILE A 21 -7.38 7.08 5.81
N LEU A 22 -7.26 8.04 4.90
CA LEU A 22 -7.25 7.82 3.46
C LEU A 22 -5.96 8.36 2.82
N PRO A 23 -5.40 7.69 1.79
CA PRO A 23 -4.28 8.25 1.04
C PRO A 23 -4.67 9.55 0.35
N LYS A 24 -3.96 10.65 0.63
CA LYS A 24 -4.27 11.99 0.09
C LYS A 24 -4.38 12.01 -1.44
N ALA A 25 -3.55 11.24 -2.13
CA ALA A 25 -3.58 11.13 -3.59
C ALA A 25 -4.91 10.57 -4.13
N SER A 26 -5.56 9.65 -3.39
CA SER A 26 -6.81 9.01 -3.81
C SER A 26 -8.05 9.89 -3.62
N ILE A 27 -7.96 10.95 -2.81
CA ILE A 27 -9.10 11.80 -2.42
C ILE A 27 -8.87 13.29 -2.66
N SER A 28 -7.79 13.66 -3.35
CA SER A 28 -7.39 15.05 -3.58
C SER A 28 -8.48 15.87 -4.26
N THR A 29 -9.18 15.28 -5.23
CA THR A 29 -10.31 15.89 -5.95
C THR A 29 -11.53 16.10 -5.05
N LEU A 30 -11.77 15.19 -4.09
CA LEU A 30 -12.86 15.31 -3.13
C LEU A 30 -12.59 16.41 -2.10
N ILE A 31 -11.33 16.60 -1.73
CA ILE A 31 -10.91 17.73 -0.89
C ILE A 31 -11.05 19.05 -1.66
N SER A 32 -10.53 19.13 -2.89
CA SER A 32 -10.56 20.37 -3.67
C SER A 32 -11.98 20.79 -4.08
N SER A 33 -12.90 19.83 -4.21
CA SER A 33 -14.33 20.09 -4.46
C SER A 33 -15.14 20.34 -3.19
N GLY A 34 -14.53 20.31 -2.00
CA GLY A 34 -15.19 20.58 -0.72
C GLY A 34 -16.09 19.45 -0.20
N HIS A 35 -16.07 18.27 -0.83
CA HIS A 35 -16.80 17.10 -0.34
C HIS A 35 -16.16 16.48 0.90
N LEU A 36 -14.85 16.66 1.08
CA LEU A 36 -14.09 16.16 2.23
C LEU A 36 -13.23 17.27 2.83
N THR A 37 -13.09 17.26 4.16
CA THR A 37 -12.21 18.17 4.89
C THR A 37 -11.10 17.38 5.57
N GLU A 38 -9.86 17.81 5.39
CA GLU A 38 -8.71 17.23 6.07
C GLU A 38 -8.66 17.70 7.53
N ILE A 39 -8.71 16.75 8.46
CA ILE A 39 -8.46 17.03 9.89
C ILE A 39 -6.96 16.89 10.10
N ASN A 40 -6.27 18.01 10.34
CA ASN A 40 -4.82 18.05 10.46
C ASN A 40 -4.39 17.46 11.82
N VAL A 41 -4.08 16.16 11.84
CA VAL A 41 -3.56 15.48 13.02
C VAL A 41 -2.04 15.48 12.92
N GLN A 42 -1.33 16.06 13.91
CA GLN A 42 0.14 16.08 14.00
C GLN A 42 0.75 14.69 14.30
N LYS A 43 0.30 13.64 13.60
CA LYS A 43 0.85 12.29 13.77
C LYS A 43 1.65 11.96 12.53
N LYS A 44 2.94 11.67 12.72
CA LYS A 44 3.78 11.06 11.69
C LYS A 44 3.16 9.72 11.31
N THR A 45 2.46 9.68 10.19
CA THR A 45 2.02 8.43 9.57
C THR A 45 3.26 7.62 9.20
N CYS A 46 3.32 6.35 9.63
CA CYS A 46 4.42 5.46 9.25
C CYS A 46 4.54 5.36 7.73
N SER A 47 5.76 5.23 7.21
CA SER A 47 5.97 4.97 5.79
C SER A 47 5.36 3.62 5.41
N VAL A 48 4.46 3.64 4.44
CA VAL A 48 3.88 2.41 3.86
C VAL A 48 4.90 1.83 2.88
N ILE A 49 5.33 0.58 3.10
CA ILE A 49 6.25 -0.12 2.18
C ILE A 49 5.44 -0.69 1.02
N TYR A 50 5.63 -0.13 -0.18
CA TYR A 50 5.03 -0.68 -1.39
C TYR A 50 5.86 -1.84 -1.94
N ARG A 51 5.19 -2.88 -2.44
CA ARG A 51 5.80 -4.09 -3.04
C ARG A 51 5.07 -4.44 -4.34
N ILE A 52 5.84 -4.77 -5.38
CA ILE A 52 5.32 -5.22 -6.68
C ILE A 52 5.46 -6.74 -6.72
N TYR A 53 4.37 -7.44 -7.04
CA TYR A 53 4.35 -8.89 -7.17
C TYR A 53 3.97 -9.28 -8.60
N GLY A 54 4.67 -10.26 -9.16
CA GLY A 54 4.35 -10.86 -10.47
C GLY A 54 4.53 -12.38 -10.41
N ARG A 55 3.83 -13.10 -11.28
CA ARG A 55 4.05 -14.55 -11.44
C ARG A 55 5.42 -14.78 -12.10
N GLN A 56 6.21 -15.68 -11.54
CA GLN A 56 7.57 -15.97 -12.04
C GLN A 56 7.56 -16.42 -13.50
N SER A 57 6.56 -17.22 -13.91
CA SER A 57 6.39 -17.70 -15.29
C SER A 57 6.00 -16.60 -16.28
N GLU A 58 5.53 -15.45 -15.80
CA GLU A 58 5.03 -14.35 -16.63
C GLU A 58 5.96 -13.15 -16.66
N LEU A 59 7.00 -13.13 -15.81
CA LEU A 59 8.11 -12.16 -15.79
C LEU A 59 9.00 -12.29 -17.04
N SER A 60 8.37 -12.18 -18.20
CA SER A 60 8.98 -11.97 -19.50
C SER A 60 9.72 -10.64 -19.54
N SER A 61 10.58 -10.46 -20.54
CA SER A 61 11.33 -9.22 -20.77
C SER A 61 10.43 -7.99 -20.90
N SER A 62 9.19 -8.14 -21.40
CA SER A 62 8.21 -7.05 -21.49
C SER A 62 7.67 -6.58 -20.13
N LEU A 63 7.44 -7.50 -19.17
CA LEU A 63 7.03 -7.12 -17.81
C LEU A 63 8.15 -6.43 -17.03
N LYS A 64 9.42 -6.75 -17.31
CA LYS A 64 10.56 -6.05 -16.69
C LYS A 64 10.55 -4.56 -17.04
N GLY A 65 10.33 -4.21 -18.30
CA GLY A 65 10.21 -2.81 -18.73
C GLY A 65 9.08 -2.06 -17.99
N ILE A 66 7.94 -2.72 -17.77
CA ILE A 66 6.82 -2.14 -17.03
C ILE A 66 7.18 -1.90 -15.56
N VAL A 67 7.91 -2.82 -14.92
CA VAL A 67 8.38 -2.63 -13.53
C VAL A 67 9.27 -1.40 -13.42
N ASP A 68 10.15 -1.17 -14.39
CA ASP A 68 11.04 0.00 -14.36
C ASP A 68 10.28 1.31 -14.60
N VAL A 69 9.25 1.32 -15.46
CA VAL A 69 8.31 2.45 -15.59
C VAL A 69 7.58 2.72 -14.28
N ILE A 70 7.10 1.69 -13.59
CA ILE A 70 6.41 1.84 -12.30
C ILE A 70 7.36 2.42 -11.23
N LYS A 71 8.63 1.98 -11.20
CA LYS A 71 9.63 2.51 -10.27
C LYS A 71 9.87 4.01 -10.46
N ASP A 72 9.99 4.44 -11.72
CA ASP A 72 10.25 5.82 -12.09
C ASP A 72 9.06 6.73 -11.72
N ILE A 73 7.85 6.36 -12.14
CA ILE A 73 6.63 7.16 -11.89
C ILE A 73 6.33 7.30 -10.40
N CYS A 74 6.44 6.22 -9.64
CA CYS A 74 6.06 6.21 -8.23
C CYS A 74 7.21 6.58 -7.29
N ASN A 75 8.42 6.84 -7.82
CA ASN A 75 9.62 7.17 -7.05
C ASN A 75 9.83 6.22 -5.84
N PHE A 76 9.80 4.92 -6.11
CA PHE A 76 9.85 3.87 -5.08
C PHE A 76 11.10 3.96 -4.21
N GLU A 77 12.21 4.53 -4.69
CA GLU A 77 13.45 4.64 -3.92
C GLU A 77 13.31 5.48 -2.64
N LYS A 78 12.32 6.38 -2.57
CA LYS A 78 12.04 7.14 -1.33
C LYS A 78 11.12 6.41 -0.34
N HIS A 79 10.29 5.44 -0.78
CA HIS A 79 9.19 4.89 0.03
C HIS A 79 8.87 3.39 -0.16
N GLY A 80 9.64 2.63 -0.93
CA GLY A 80 9.33 1.23 -1.24
C GLY A 80 10.55 0.35 -1.33
N GLN A 81 10.38 -0.94 -1.04
CA GLN A 81 11.39 -1.97 -1.25
C GLN A 81 10.94 -2.88 -2.39
N TYR A 82 11.71 -2.90 -3.47
CA TYR A 82 11.55 -3.88 -4.53
C TYR A 82 12.18 -5.21 -4.11
N ILE A 83 11.37 -6.26 -3.98
CA ILE A 83 11.85 -7.62 -3.73
C ILE A 83 11.34 -8.48 -4.89
N ALA A 84 12.20 -8.72 -5.87
CA ALA A 84 11.91 -9.60 -7.01
C ALA A 84 11.87 -11.09 -6.62
N GLU A 85 12.34 -11.45 -5.42
CA GLU A 85 12.56 -12.83 -5.02
C GLU A 85 11.96 -13.12 -3.65
N ARG A 86 11.02 -14.06 -3.59
CA ARG A 86 10.80 -14.79 -2.35
C ARG A 86 12.06 -15.65 -2.11
N LYS A 87 12.97 -15.21 -1.24
CA LYS A 87 13.76 -16.21 -0.50
C LYS A 87 12.76 -17.11 0.22
N PRO A 88 12.83 -18.43 0.06
CA PRO A 88 11.98 -19.32 0.83
C PRO A 88 12.22 -19.00 2.31
N LEU A 89 11.13 -18.84 3.05
CA LEU A 89 11.18 -18.67 4.50
C LEU A 89 11.93 -19.89 5.04
N SER A 90 13.19 -19.72 5.44
CA SER A 90 13.92 -20.76 6.14
C SER A 90 13.10 -21.08 7.38
N LYS A 91 12.41 -22.23 7.38
CA LYS A 91 11.69 -22.75 8.54
C LYS A 91 12.67 -22.72 9.71
N LYS A 92 12.43 -21.85 10.69
CA LYS A 92 12.99 -22.04 12.02
C LYS A 92 12.29 -23.27 12.56
N ILE A 93 12.91 -24.44 12.38
CA ILE A 93 12.56 -25.63 13.15
C ILE A 93 12.90 -25.25 14.58
N VAL A 94 11.87 -24.94 15.36
CA VAL A 94 11.99 -24.90 16.81
C VAL A 94 12.08 -26.35 17.24
N THR A 95 13.29 -26.88 17.32
CA THR A 95 13.55 -28.12 18.05
C THR A 95 13.49 -27.75 19.53
N SER A 96 12.34 -27.98 20.18
CA SER A 96 12.29 -28.02 21.63
C SER A 96 13.03 -29.29 22.08
N ALA A 97 14.27 -29.15 22.52
CA ALA A 97 14.90 -30.18 23.33
C ALA A 97 14.34 -30.04 24.75
N ALA A 98 13.46 -30.96 25.12
CA ALA A 98 13.14 -31.25 26.51
C ALA A 98 13.87 -32.54 26.87
N SER A 99 14.92 -32.45 27.68
CA SER A 99 15.48 -33.50 28.52
C SER A 99 16.35 -32.84 29.57
#